data_AF-A0A2P5DFJ2-F1
#
_entry.id   AF-A0A2P5DFJ2-F1
#
_cell.length_a   1.000
_cell.length_b   1.000
_cell.length_c   1.000
_cell.angle_alpha   90.00
_cell.angle_beta   90.00
_cell.angle_gamma   90.00
#
_symmetry.space_group_name_H-M   'P 1'
#
loop_
_entity.id
_entity.type
_entity.pdbx_description
1 polymer ?
#
loop_
_entity_poly.entity_id
_entity_poly.type
_entity_poly.pdbx_seq_one_letter_code
_entity_poly.pdbx_strand_id
1 'polypeptide(L)'
;MAGKAAKSVVKAVGEYQFPWREKLVKYKDELSKGVWGYWELGAWKPLGISARRRARLRKEVLLAGEDWHYDPERKEMRTKRKGHKHDRIAAEKRENTARLMEKMPQMLLEYKKRRWEKKMKEEDKNKP
;
A
#
# COMPACT_ATOMS: atom_id res chain seq x y z
N MET A 1 -25.96 -47.16 -33.49
CA MET A 1 -24.84 -46.19 -33.51
C MET A 1 -25.28 -44.71 -33.42
N ALA A 2 -26.47 -44.31 -33.88
CA ALA A 2 -26.93 -42.91 -33.83
C ALA A 2 -27.17 -42.34 -32.41
N GLY A 3 -27.60 -43.17 -31.45
CA GLY A 3 -27.88 -42.72 -30.06
C GLY A 3 -26.63 -42.34 -29.24
N LYS A 4 -25.44 -42.85 -29.59
CA LYS A 4 -24.17 -42.46 -28.93
C LYS A 4 -23.68 -41.09 -29.42
N ALA A 5 -23.85 -40.81 -30.72
CA ALA A 5 -23.51 -39.51 -31.31
C ALA A 5 -24.42 -38.38 -30.82
N ALA A 6 -25.73 -38.65 -30.67
CA ALA A 6 -26.65 -37.68 -30.09
C ALA A 6 -26.31 -37.35 -28.62
N LYS A 7 -25.96 -38.37 -27.81
CA LYS A 7 -25.51 -38.16 -26.42
C LYS A 7 -24.19 -37.39 -26.33
N SER A 8 -23.24 -37.61 -27.24
CA SER A 8 -21.98 -36.86 -27.25
C SER A 8 -22.16 -35.42 -27.70
N VAL A 9 -23.10 -35.12 -28.61
CA VAL A 9 -23.39 -33.74 -29.03
C VAL A 9 -24.14 -32.98 -27.94
N VAL A 10 -25.12 -33.58 -27.26
CA VAL A 10 -25.81 -32.95 -26.11
C VAL A 10 -24.85 -32.74 -24.94
N LYS A 11 -23.96 -33.70 -24.69
CA LYS A 11 -22.90 -33.57 -23.69
C LYS A 11 -21.90 -32.46 -24.07
N ALA A 12 -21.46 -32.41 -25.33
CA ALA A 12 -20.58 -31.36 -25.83
C ALA A 12 -21.24 -29.96 -25.81
N VAL A 13 -22.53 -29.85 -26.13
CA VAL A 13 -23.27 -28.56 -26.09
C VAL A 13 -23.51 -28.11 -24.65
N GLY A 14 -23.86 -29.02 -23.73
CA GLY A 14 -24.01 -28.72 -22.30
C GLY A 14 -22.70 -28.41 -21.57
N GLU A 15 -21.62 -29.13 -21.90
CA GLU A 15 -20.26 -28.88 -21.41
C GLU A 15 -19.68 -27.57 -22.01
N TYR A 16 -20.04 -27.22 -23.25
CA TYR A 16 -19.73 -25.91 -23.83
C TYR A 16 -20.55 -24.76 -23.23
N GLN A 17 -21.74 -25.04 -22.71
CA GLN A 17 -22.64 -24.01 -22.19
C GLN A 17 -22.13 -23.45 -20.86
N PHE A 18 -21.47 -24.28 -20.02
CA PHE A 18 -20.91 -23.82 -18.73
C PHE A 18 -19.54 -24.46 -18.38
N PRO A 19 -18.45 -24.15 -19.12
CA PRO A 19 -17.11 -24.69 -18.87
C PRO A 19 -16.54 -24.34 -17.50
N TRP A 20 -17.15 -23.37 -16.80
CA TRP A 20 -16.75 -22.96 -15.46
C TRP A 20 -17.18 -23.97 -14.38
N ARG A 21 -18.25 -24.76 -14.58
CA ARG A 21 -18.72 -25.76 -13.60
C ARG A 21 -17.65 -26.83 -13.35
N GLU A 22 -17.07 -27.38 -14.42
CA GLU A 22 -16.00 -28.37 -14.34
C GLU A 22 -14.73 -27.81 -13.70
N LYS A 23 -14.34 -26.58 -14.08
CA LYS A 23 -13.19 -25.90 -13.47
C LYS A 23 -13.44 -25.61 -11.99
N LEU A 24 -14.68 -25.27 -11.60
CA LEU A 24 -15.05 -24.98 -10.22
C LEU A 24 -14.94 -26.25 -9.38
N VAL A 25 -15.44 -27.39 -9.87
CA VAL A 25 -15.26 -28.70 -9.22
C VAL A 25 -13.78 -29.04 -9.10
N LYS A 26 -13.00 -28.88 -10.18
CA LYS A 26 -11.55 -29.16 -10.20
C LYS A 26 -10.77 -28.37 -9.16
N TYR A 27 -11.12 -27.10 -8.96
CA TYR A 27 -10.39 -26.19 -8.06
C TYR A 27 -11.10 -25.98 -6.72
N LYS A 28 -12.18 -26.70 -6.41
CA LYS A 28 -12.99 -26.50 -5.21
C LYS A 28 -12.15 -26.54 -3.92
N ASP A 29 -11.29 -27.54 -3.81
CA ASP A 29 -10.43 -27.75 -2.64
C ASP A 29 -9.30 -26.72 -2.55
N GLU A 30 -8.88 -26.14 -3.68
CA GLU A 30 -7.89 -25.06 -3.71
C GLU A 30 -8.55 -23.71 -3.37
N LEU A 31 -9.78 -23.48 -3.82
CA LEU A 31 -10.53 -22.26 -3.57
C LEU A 31 -10.93 -22.11 -2.09
N SER A 32 -11.15 -23.22 -1.39
CA SER A 32 -11.48 -23.24 0.04
C SER A 32 -10.31 -22.92 0.96
N LYS A 33 -9.05 -23.11 0.50
CA LYS A 33 -7.84 -22.83 1.30
C LYS A 33 -7.60 -21.34 1.55
N GLY A 34 -8.24 -20.46 0.78
CA GLY A 34 -8.14 -19.00 0.91
C GLY A 34 -7.98 -18.31 -0.42
N VAL A 35 -7.67 -17.00 -0.41
CA VAL A 35 -7.55 -16.20 -1.64
C VAL A 35 -6.15 -16.22 -2.23
N TRP A 36 -5.14 -16.06 -1.38
CA TRP A 36 -3.75 -15.79 -1.80
C TRP A 36 -2.81 -16.97 -1.50
N GLY A 37 -3.23 -17.87 -0.63
CA GLY A 37 -2.42 -18.94 -0.09
C GLY A 37 -2.96 -19.35 1.27
N TYR A 38 -2.26 -20.28 1.90
CA TYR A 38 -2.59 -20.81 3.21
C TYR A 38 -1.32 -21.06 4.01
N TRP A 39 -1.45 -21.00 5.33
CA TRP A 39 -0.39 -21.39 6.24
C TRP A 39 -0.45 -22.90 6.43
N GLU A 40 0.67 -23.59 6.17
CA GLU A 40 0.81 -25.01 6.44
C GLU A 40 2.20 -25.25 7.01
N LEU A 41 2.26 -25.89 8.20
CA LEU A 41 3.52 -26.24 8.87
C LEU A 41 4.49 -25.05 9.03
N GLY A 42 3.96 -23.87 9.36
CA GLY A 42 4.76 -22.66 9.58
C GLY A 42 5.29 -21.99 8.30
N ALA A 43 4.95 -22.51 7.12
CA ALA A 43 5.28 -21.90 5.84
C ALA A 43 4.02 -21.38 5.13
N TRP A 44 4.16 -20.25 4.45
CA TRP A 44 3.12 -19.74 3.56
C TRP A 44 3.20 -20.48 2.21
N LYS A 45 2.16 -21.24 1.86
CA LYS A 45 2.06 -21.93 0.58
C LYS A 45 1.16 -21.17 -0.39
N PRO A 46 1.59 -20.95 -1.65
CA PRO A 46 0.71 -20.40 -2.67
C PRO A 46 -0.36 -21.41 -3.07
N LEU A 47 -1.45 -20.92 -3.65
CA LEU A 47 -2.51 -21.78 -4.20
C LEU A 47 -2.04 -22.47 -5.50
N GLY A 48 -2.62 -23.64 -5.77
CA GLY A 48 -2.43 -24.36 -7.03
C GLY A 48 -3.11 -23.70 -8.25
N ILE A 49 -3.90 -22.66 -8.03
CA ILE A 49 -4.52 -21.84 -9.08
C ILE A 49 -3.93 -20.43 -9.10
N SER A 50 -3.54 -19.95 -10.29
CA SER A 50 -3.08 -18.56 -10.42
C SER A 50 -4.23 -17.58 -10.20
N ALA A 51 -3.92 -16.42 -9.62
CA ALA A 51 -4.90 -15.36 -9.35
C ALA A 51 -5.67 -14.94 -10.61
N ARG A 52 -5.01 -14.93 -11.78
CA ARG A 52 -5.65 -14.65 -13.07
C ARG A 52 -6.69 -15.70 -13.46
N ARG A 53 -6.38 -16.99 -13.29
CA ARG A 53 -7.32 -18.09 -13.60
C ARG A 53 -8.50 -18.07 -12.63
N ARG A 54 -8.26 -17.81 -11.34
CA ARG A 54 -9.30 -17.61 -10.32
C ARG A 54 -10.24 -16.47 -10.70
N ALA A 55 -9.70 -15.28 -11.03
CA ALA A 55 -10.52 -14.12 -11.40
C ALA A 55 -11.35 -14.36 -12.66
N ARG A 56 -10.81 -15.07 -13.65
CA ARG A 56 -11.57 -15.48 -14.84
C ARG A 56 -12.72 -16.40 -14.48
N LEU A 57 -12.47 -17.40 -13.62
CA LEU A 57 -13.50 -18.32 -13.16
C LEU A 57 -14.58 -17.61 -12.34
N ARG A 58 -14.20 -16.73 -11.41
CA ARG A 58 -15.13 -15.87 -10.66
C ARG A 58 -15.99 -15.03 -11.61
N LYS A 59 -15.40 -14.45 -12.65
CA LYS A 59 -16.13 -13.68 -13.66
C LYS A 59 -17.14 -14.56 -14.42
N GLU A 60 -16.75 -15.76 -14.84
CA GLU A 60 -17.63 -16.71 -15.54
C GLU A 60 -18.84 -17.12 -14.67
N VAL A 61 -18.61 -17.40 -13.38
CA VAL A 61 -19.67 -17.75 -12.40
C VAL A 61 -20.65 -16.60 -12.17
N LEU A 62 -20.14 -15.40 -11.89
CA LEU A 62 -20.98 -14.23 -11.64
C LEU A 62 -21.77 -13.80 -12.89
N LEU A 63 -21.22 -13.97 -14.10
CA LEU A 63 -21.94 -13.71 -15.35
C LEU A 63 -23.07 -14.72 -15.60
N ALA A 64 -22.94 -15.93 -15.08
CA ALA A 64 -24.00 -16.94 -15.12
C ALA A 64 -25.10 -16.68 -14.07
N GLY A 65 -24.96 -15.64 -13.23
CA GLY A 65 -25.92 -15.30 -12.17
C GLY A 65 -25.78 -16.16 -10.91
N GLU A 66 -24.71 -16.96 -10.79
CA GLU A 66 -24.43 -17.72 -9.57
C GLU A 66 -23.53 -16.91 -8.61
N ASP A 67 -23.65 -17.21 -7.32
CA ASP A 67 -22.91 -16.53 -6.27
C ASP A 67 -21.49 -17.07 -6.08
N TRP A 68 -20.58 -16.19 -5.64
CA TRP A 68 -19.18 -16.52 -5.40
C TRP A 68 -18.83 -16.46 -3.90
N HIS A 69 -18.73 -17.62 -3.24
CA HIS A 69 -18.56 -17.71 -1.77
C HIS A 69 -17.10 -17.85 -1.31
N TYR A 70 -16.14 -17.98 -2.22
CA TYR A 70 -14.75 -18.31 -1.88
C TYR A 70 -13.86 -17.12 -1.53
N ASP A 71 -14.30 -15.89 -1.83
CA ASP A 71 -13.52 -14.68 -1.58
C ASP A 71 -14.15 -13.90 -0.42
N PRO A 72 -13.35 -13.40 0.55
CA PRO A 72 -13.83 -12.49 1.56
C PRO A 72 -14.20 -11.15 0.94
N GLU A 73 -15.07 -10.41 1.63
CA GLU A 73 -15.49 -9.09 1.20
C GLU A 73 -14.31 -8.11 1.12
N ARG A 74 -14.44 -7.14 0.20
CA ARG A 74 -13.41 -6.14 0.00
C ARG A 74 -13.37 -5.21 1.21
N LYS A 75 -12.22 -5.13 1.86
CA LYS A 75 -11.98 -4.16 2.94
C LYS A 75 -12.08 -2.72 2.44
N GLU A 76 -12.54 -1.84 3.32
CA GLU A 76 -12.60 -0.40 3.06
C GLU A 76 -11.20 0.19 2.79
N MET A 77 -11.14 1.17 1.89
CA MET A 77 -9.90 1.86 1.56
C MET A 77 -9.58 2.95 2.58
N ARG A 78 -8.31 3.08 2.98
CA ARG A 78 -7.88 4.13 3.90
C ARG A 78 -7.82 5.49 3.21
N THR A 79 -8.63 6.44 3.67
CA THR A 79 -8.73 7.81 3.12
C THR A 79 -7.99 8.86 3.97
N LYS A 80 -6.76 8.59 4.41
CA LYS A 80 -5.97 9.56 5.20
C LYS A 80 -4.90 10.24 4.34
N ARG A 81 -4.89 11.57 4.31
CA ARG A 81 -3.82 12.37 3.69
C ARG A 81 -2.71 12.66 4.70
N LYS A 82 -1.45 12.46 4.32
CA LYS A 82 -0.27 12.69 5.19
C LYS A 82 0.03 14.18 5.41
N GLY A 83 -0.24 15.01 4.41
CA GLY A 83 0.22 16.40 4.35
C GLY A 83 1.72 16.50 4.04
N HIS A 84 2.16 17.65 3.52
CA HIS A 84 3.58 17.90 3.26
C HIS A 84 4.32 18.25 4.56
N LYS A 85 5.54 17.74 4.72
CA LYS A 85 6.37 17.99 5.91
C LYS A 85 6.66 19.48 6.09
N HIS A 86 6.92 20.17 4.99
CA HIS A 86 7.24 21.60 5.00
C HIS A 86 6.10 22.43 5.59
N ASP A 87 4.87 22.19 5.13
CA ASP A 87 3.70 22.97 5.56
C ASP A 87 3.37 22.75 7.02
N ARG A 88 3.58 21.53 7.53
CA ARG A 88 3.41 21.21 8.94
C ARG A 88 4.35 22.00 9.85
N ILE A 89 5.61 22.15 9.43
CA ILE A 89 6.67 22.80 10.21
C ILE A 89 6.72 24.31 9.94
N ALA A 90 6.00 24.80 8.92
CA ALA A 90 6.04 26.20 8.52
C ALA A 90 5.57 27.15 9.64
N ALA A 91 4.54 26.77 10.41
CA ALA A 91 4.08 27.56 11.56
C ALA A 91 5.18 27.66 12.64
N GLU A 92 5.73 26.53 13.06
CA GLU A 92 6.82 26.46 14.05
C GLU A 92 8.05 27.27 13.62
N LYS A 93 8.40 27.24 12.33
CA LYS A 93 9.51 28.03 11.79
C LYS A 93 9.26 29.53 11.90
N ARG A 94 8.04 29.99 11.58
CA ARG A 94 7.67 31.42 11.65
C ARG A 94 7.72 31.93 13.09
N GLU A 95 7.20 31.15 14.04
CA GLU A 95 7.26 31.48 15.48
C GLU A 95 8.71 31.55 15.98
N ASN A 96 9.55 30.59 15.60
CA ASN A 96 10.96 30.62 15.97
C ASN A 96 11.70 31.80 15.35
N THR A 97 11.35 32.20 14.12
CA THR A 97 11.94 33.40 13.50
C THR A 97 11.58 34.65 14.29
N ALA A 98 10.31 34.83 14.67
CA ALA A 98 9.88 35.95 15.51
C ALA A 98 10.63 36.00 16.85
N ARG A 99 10.71 34.85 17.55
CA ARG A 99 11.45 34.72 18.82
C ARG A 99 12.94 35.05 18.69
N LEU A 100 13.56 34.68 17.57
CA LEU A 100 14.96 35.04 17.28
C LEU A 100 15.10 36.55 17.02
N MET A 101 14.14 37.14 16.29
CA MET A 101 14.14 38.57 16.00
C MET A 101 14.04 39.43 17.26
N GLU A 102 13.24 39.02 18.25
CA GLU A 102 13.18 39.71 19.56
C GLU A 102 14.55 39.73 20.28
N LYS A 103 15.35 38.67 20.12
CA LYS A 103 16.68 38.55 20.74
C LYS A 103 17.80 39.22 19.94
N MET A 104 17.53 39.64 18.69
CA MET A 104 18.55 40.22 17.81
C MET A 104 19.28 41.42 18.40
N PRO A 105 18.61 42.40 19.05
CA PRO A 105 19.30 43.57 19.59
C PRO A 105 20.36 43.19 20.64
N GLN A 106 20.02 42.24 21.52
CA GLN A 106 20.95 41.74 22.52
C GLN A 106 22.11 40.99 21.87
N MET A 107 21.84 40.09 20.92
CA MET A 107 22.89 39.35 20.21
C MET A 107 23.86 40.28 19.46
N LEU A 108 23.36 41.40 18.91
CA LEU A 108 24.20 42.41 18.25
C LEU A 108 25.12 43.14 19.24
N LEU A 109 24.61 43.49 20.43
CA LEU A 109 25.43 44.11 21.48
C LEU A 109 26.52 43.15 21.98
N GLU A 110 26.16 41.89 22.21
CA GLU A 110 27.10 40.84 22.60
C GLU A 110 28.20 40.63 21.53
N TYR A 111 27.81 40.62 20.25
CA TYR A 111 28.77 40.51 19.15
C TYR A 111 29.72 41.71 19.10
N LYS A 112 29.20 42.93 19.22
CA LYS A 112 30.00 44.16 19.24
C LYS A 112 30.96 44.17 20.42
N LYS A 113 30.50 43.81 21.62
CA LYS A 113 31.32 43.69 22.82
C LYS A 113 32.48 42.71 22.60
N ARG A 114 32.19 41.51 22.09
CA ARG A 114 33.22 40.49 21.80
C ARG A 114 34.27 40.97 20.79
N ARG A 115 33.85 41.67 19.73
CA ARG A 115 34.77 42.26 18.73
C ARG A 115 35.65 43.34 19.36
N TRP A 116 35.08 44.17 20.21
CA TRP A 116 35.79 45.25 20.88
C TRP A 116 36.81 44.73 21.90
N GLU A 117 36.42 43.78 22.75
CA GLU A 117 37.33 43.11 23.69
C GLU A 117 38.50 42.40 22.98
N LYS A 118 38.23 41.77 21.83
CA LYS A 118 39.28 41.15 21.02
C LYS A 118 40.28 42.19 20.52
N LYS A 119 39.78 43.33 20.00
CA LYS A 119 40.62 44.43 19.52
C LYS A 119 41.48 45.01 20.64
N MET A 120 40.90 45.29 21.81
CA MET A 120 41.64 45.80 22.98
C MET A 120 42.76 44.84 23.40
N LYS A 121 42.47 43.53 23.45
CA LYS A 121 43.50 42.52 23.77
C LYS A 121 44.62 42.43 22.74
N GLU A 122 44.34 42.68 21.45
CA GLU A 122 45.37 42.73 20.41
C GLU A 122 46.22 44.00 20.53
N GLU A 123 45.60 45.15 20.82
CA GLU A 123 46.30 46.41 21.07
C GLU A 123 47.19 46.35 22.32
N ASP A 124 46.72 45.74 23.41
CA ASP A 124 47.50 45.56 24.64
C ASP A 124 48.68 44.59 24.45
N LYS A 125 48.55 43.58 23.58
CA LYS A 125 49.66 42.68 23.22
C LYS A 125 50.72 43.34 22.34
N ASN A 126 50.34 44.36 21.59
CA ASN A 126 51.22 45.11 20.69
C ASN A 126 51.79 46.39 21.33
N LYS A 127 51.47 46.67 22.60
CA LYS A 127 52.17 47.72 23.36
C LYS A 127 53.56 47.22 23.74
N PRO A 128 54.61 48.03 23.51
CA PRO A 128 56.01 47.67 23.77
C PRO A 128 56.31 47.51 25.25
#